data_AF-A0A3C0LAM3-F1
#
_entry.id   AF-A0A3C0LAM3-F1
#
_cell.length_a   1.000
_cell.length_b   1.000
_cell.length_c   1.000
_cell.angle_alpha   90.00
_cell.angle_beta   90.00
_cell.angle_gamma   90.00
#
_symmetry.space_group_name_H-M   'P 1'
#
loop_
_entity.id
_entity.type
_entity.pdbx_description
1 polymer ?
#
loop_
_entity_poly.entity_id
_entity_poly.type
_entity_poly.pdbx_seq_one_letter_code
_entity_poly.pdbx_strand_id
1 'polypeptide(L)'
;MYYKINHAIYHRFEQKNEMFCRYLWDKDLKTYQNNFAGDMLKNIKENKEGYTHFDYAFSKASWAVYNRFPFAFSWEGDTSFDEDWYGYKLREKNIKLKTWKNLLPG
;
A
#
# COMPACT_ATOMS: atom_id res chain seq x y z
N MET A 1 -17.18 -28.97 6.51
CA MET A 1 -18.16 -28.00 5.96
C MET A 1 -17.97 -27.99 4.45
N TYR A 2 -19.01 -28.29 3.67
CA TYR A 2 -18.92 -28.36 2.21
C TYR A 2 -19.82 -27.28 1.60
N TYR A 3 -19.29 -26.60 0.58
CA TYR A 3 -20.06 -25.64 -0.20
C TYR A 3 -20.84 -26.38 -1.28
N LYS A 4 -22.12 -26.04 -1.46
CA LYS A 4 -22.95 -26.55 -2.56
C LYS A 4 -22.87 -25.56 -3.73
N ILE A 5 -22.30 -26.00 -4.85
CA ILE A 5 -22.12 -25.18 -6.04
C ILE A 5 -23.30 -25.40 -6.98
N ASN A 6 -23.93 -24.31 -7.43
CA ASN A 6 -24.89 -24.36 -8.53
C ASN A 6 -24.14 -24.17 -9.86
N HIS A 7 -23.90 -25.27 -10.57
CA HIS A 7 -23.17 -25.28 -11.84
C HIS A 7 -23.85 -24.49 -12.96
N ALA A 8 -25.16 -24.25 -12.90
CA ALA A 8 -25.87 -23.49 -13.93
C ALA A 8 -25.52 -21.99 -13.94
N ILE A 9 -25.05 -21.46 -12.80
CA ILE A 9 -24.73 -20.03 -12.63
C ILE A 9 -23.29 -19.80 -12.23
N TYR A 10 -22.54 -20.87 -11.93
CA TYR A 10 -21.16 -20.74 -11.49
C TYR A 10 -20.26 -20.35 -12.65
N HIS A 11 -19.58 -19.22 -12.47
CA HIS A 11 -18.47 -18.79 -13.33
C HIS A 11 -17.33 -18.32 -12.44
N ARG A 12 -16.11 -18.28 -12.99
CA ARG A 12 -14.98 -17.70 -12.26
C ARG A 12 -15.28 -16.24 -11.97
N PHE A 13 -14.98 -15.83 -10.75
CA PHE A 13 -15.08 -14.43 -10.37
C PHE A 13 -13.98 -13.62 -11.04
N GLU A 14 -14.33 -12.47 -11.62
CA GLU A 14 -13.34 -11.56 -12.17
C GLU A 14 -12.72 -10.75 -11.02
N GLN A 15 -11.44 -10.99 -10.73
CA GLN A 15 -10.75 -10.39 -9.58
C GLN A 15 -10.79 -8.85 -9.56
N LYS A 16 -10.82 -8.18 -10.72
CA LYS A 16 -11.00 -6.71 -10.80
C LYS A 16 -12.29 -6.20 -10.13
N ASN A 17 -13.28 -7.08 -9.94
CA ASN A 17 -14.57 -6.77 -9.31
C ASN A 17 -14.53 -6.96 -7.79
N GLU A 18 -13.42 -7.46 -7.22
CA GLU A 18 -13.19 -7.44 -5.77
C GLU A 18 -13.32 -5.99 -5.27
N MET A 19 -13.89 -5.78 -4.09
CA MET A 19 -14.14 -4.42 -3.57
C MET A 19 -12.87 -3.55 -3.51
N PHE A 20 -11.72 -4.16 -3.25
CA PHE A 20 -10.42 -3.50 -3.22
C PHE A 20 -9.92 -3.04 -4.60
N CYS A 21 -10.41 -3.61 -5.69
CA CYS A 21 -10.02 -3.23 -7.05
C CYS A 21 -11.13 -2.46 -7.78
N ARG A 22 -12.39 -2.77 -7.47
CA ARG A 22 -13.58 -2.23 -8.14
C ARG A 22 -13.67 -0.72 -8.04
N TYR A 23 -13.27 -0.14 -6.91
CA TYR A 23 -13.29 1.31 -6.69
C TYR A 23 -12.40 2.10 -7.66
N LEU A 24 -11.46 1.44 -8.36
CA LEU A 24 -10.56 2.06 -9.32
C LEU A 24 -11.23 2.32 -10.68
N TRP A 25 -12.29 1.60 -11.05
CA TRP A 25 -12.87 1.65 -12.40
C TRP A 25 -14.40 1.80 -12.45
N ASP A 26 -15.13 1.37 -11.41
CA ASP A 26 -16.59 1.45 -11.37
C ASP A 26 -17.06 2.82 -10.89
N LYS A 27 -17.50 3.67 -11.83
CA LYS A 27 -17.97 5.03 -11.57
C LYS A 27 -19.28 5.10 -10.80
N ASP A 28 -20.07 4.03 -10.80
CA ASP A 28 -21.34 3.97 -10.08
C ASP A 28 -21.12 3.63 -8.60
N LEU A 29 -19.90 3.25 -8.22
CA LEU A 29 -19.55 2.96 -6.85
C LEU A 29 -19.43 4.27 -6.03
N LYS A 30 -20.11 4.33 -4.87
CA LYS A 30 -20.05 5.49 -3.96
C LYS A 30 -18.62 5.86 -3.54
N THR A 31 -17.72 4.89 -3.50
CA THR A 31 -16.31 5.06 -3.13
C THR A 31 -15.38 5.13 -4.34
N TYR A 32 -15.91 5.32 -5.55
CA TYR A 32 -15.12 5.45 -6.77
C TYR A 32 -14.02 6.49 -6.58
N GLN A 33 -12.77 6.07 -6.81
CA GLN A 33 -11.57 6.89 -6.64
C GLN A 33 -11.45 7.61 -5.29
N ASN A 34 -12.07 7.09 -4.22
CA ASN A 34 -11.87 7.62 -2.88
C ASN A 34 -10.40 7.45 -2.48
N ASN A 35 -9.66 8.56 -2.44
CA ASN A 35 -8.22 8.54 -2.29
C ASN A 35 -7.83 8.87 -0.85
N PHE A 36 -7.80 7.84 -0.02
CA PHE A 36 -7.36 7.93 1.38
C PHE A 36 -6.06 8.72 1.55
N ALA A 37 -5.08 8.52 0.66
CA ALA A 37 -3.80 9.21 0.70
C ALA A 37 -3.85 10.64 0.13
N GLY A 38 -4.64 10.85 -0.92
CA GLY A 38 -4.80 12.16 -1.57
C GLY A 38 -5.46 13.19 -0.67
N ASP A 39 -6.41 12.76 0.16
CA ASP A 39 -7.14 13.63 1.09
C ASP A 39 -6.45 13.80 2.45
N MET A 40 -5.25 13.25 2.64
CA MET A 40 -4.56 13.21 3.95
C MET A 40 -4.45 14.58 4.62
N LEU A 41 -3.86 15.56 3.95
CA LEU A 41 -3.64 16.89 4.52
C LEU A 41 -4.97 17.58 4.85
N LYS A 42 -5.99 17.37 4.01
CA LYS A 42 -7.34 17.89 4.23
C LYS A 42 -7.97 17.25 5.46
N ASN A 43 -7.97 15.92 5.57
CA ASN A 43 -8.60 15.20 6.66
C ASN A 43 -7.93 15.50 8.01
N ILE A 44 -6.60 15.62 8.04
CA ILE A 44 -5.86 16.04 9.24
C ILE A 44 -6.25 17.46 9.64
N LYS A 45 -6.32 18.40 8.68
CA LYS A 45 -6.72 19.79 8.95
C LYS A 45 -8.16 19.90 9.46
N GLU A 46 -9.05 19.07 8.94
CA GLU A 46 -10.46 18.98 9.34
C GLU A 46 -10.67 18.23 10.66
N ASN A 47 -9.60 17.68 11.27
CA ASN A 47 -9.64 16.86 12.47
C ASN A 47 -10.69 15.73 12.41
N LYS A 48 -10.77 15.07 11.26
CA LYS A 48 -11.68 13.93 11.09
C LYS A 48 -11.23 12.76 11.95
N GLU A 49 -12.16 12.24 12.73
CA GLU A 49 -11.97 11.02 13.52
C GLU A 49 -11.56 9.85 12.61
N GLY A 50 -10.51 9.11 13.02
CA GLY A 50 -9.94 8.01 12.24
C GLY A 50 -9.01 8.45 11.09
N TYR A 51 -8.74 9.75 10.95
CA TYR A 51 -7.84 10.31 9.94
C TYR A 51 -6.81 11.27 10.57
N THR A 52 -6.42 11.02 11.81
CA THR A 52 -5.38 11.80 12.48
C THR A 52 -4.01 11.51 11.87
N HIS A 53 -3.02 12.34 12.22
CA HIS A 53 -1.64 12.09 11.80
C HIS A 53 -1.14 10.70 12.25
N PHE A 54 -1.54 10.25 13.44
CA PHE A 54 -1.20 8.93 13.95
C PHE A 54 -1.87 7.80 13.16
N ASP A 55 -3.15 7.93 12.80
CA ASP A 55 -3.86 6.92 12.00
C ASP A 55 -3.19 6.72 10.64
N TYR A 56 -2.81 7.82 10.00
CA TYR A 56 -2.09 7.79 8.74
C TYR A 56 -0.68 7.19 8.87
N ALA A 57 0.05 7.54 9.93
CA ALA A 57 1.37 6.96 10.21
C ALA A 57 1.28 5.45 10.45
N PHE A 58 0.29 5.01 11.23
CA PHE A 58 0.04 3.61 11.54
C PHE A 58 -0.37 2.82 10.29
N SER A 59 -1.27 3.38 9.47
CA SER A 59 -1.65 2.82 8.18
C SER A 59 -0.42 2.61 7.29
N LYS A 60 0.45 3.63 7.14
CA LYS A 60 1.70 3.52 6.37
C LYS A 60 2.64 2.45 6.94
N ALA A 61 2.80 2.38 8.25
CA ALA A 61 3.65 1.40 8.92
C ALA A 61 3.14 -0.04 8.73
N SER A 62 1.83 -0.25 8.73
CA SER A 62 1.21 -1.57 8.52
C SER A 62 1.56 -2.18 7.17
N TRP A 63 1.81 -1.35 6.15
CA TRP A 63 2.22 -1.78 4.82
C TRP A 63 3.74 -1.95 4.66
N ALA A 64 4.53 -1.84 5.74
CA ALA A 64 5.99 -1.89 5.65
C ALA A 64 6.50 -3.18 5.01
N VAL A 65 5.97 -4.34 5.41
CA VAL A 65 6.41 -5.65 4.87
C VAL A 65 6.16 -5.72 3.35
N TYR A 66 4.94 -5.43 2.94
CA TYR A 66 4.55 -5.43 1.53
C TYR A 66 5.36 -4.45 0.68
N ASN A 67 5.60 -3.24 1.19
CA ASN A 67 6.27 -2.20 0.41
C ASN A 67 7.80 -2.33 0.38
N ARG A 68 8.40 -3.02 1.36
CA ARG A 68 9.87 -3.05 1.53
C ARG A 68 10.50 -4.41 1.29
N PHE A 69 9.71 -5.48 1.28
CA PHE A 69 10.21 -6.84 1.16
C PHE A 69 9.56 -7.51 -0.06
N PRO A 70 10.12 -7.31 -1.28
CA PRO A 70 9.50 -7.77 -2.53
C PRO A 70 9.33 -9.29 -2.62
N PHE A 71 10.09 -10.06 -1.83
CA PHE A 71 10.03 -11.51 -1.77
C PHE A 71 9.15 -12.06 -0.63
N ALA A 72 8.52 -11.20 0.18
CA ALA A 72 7.72 -11.65 1.33
C ALA A 72 6.47 -12.46 0.94
N PHE A 73 6.04 -12.36 -0.33
CA PHE A 73 4.83 -13.02 -0.84
C PHE A 73 5.07 -13.82 -2.13
N SER A 74 6.34 -14.00 -2.54
CA SER A 74 6.67 -14.82 -3.71
C SER A 74 6.72 -16.30 -3.34
N TRP A 75 6.35 -17.17 -4.29
CA TRP A 75 6.46 -18.62 -4.14
C TRP A 75 7.91 -19.10 -4.15
N GLU A 76 8.76 -18.39 -4.88
CA GLU A 76 10.20 -18.57 -4.92
C GLU A 76 10.83 -17.50 -4.01
N GLY A 77 11.62 -17.93 -3.02
CA GLY A 77 12.31 -17.02 -2.11
C GLY A 77 13.44 -16.26 -2.81
N ASP A 78 13.96 -15.23 -2.13
CA ASP A 78 15.21 -14.59 -2.57
C ASP A 78 16.35 -15.62 -2.46
N THR A 79 16.84 -16.08 -3.61
CA THR A 79 18.00 -16.99 -3.69
C THR A 79 19.32 -16.23 -3.79
N SER A 80 19.27 -14.88 -3.81
CA SER A 80 20.47 -14.06 -3.81
C SER A 80 21.06 -13.99 -2.40
N PHE A 81 22.32 -14.41 -2.25
CA PHE A 81 23.09 -14.31 -1.01
C PHE A 81 23.61 -12.88 -0.74
N ASP A 82 23.28 -11.92 -1.60
CA ASP A 82 23.63 -10.52 -1.42
C ASP A 82 22.63 -9.87 -0.45
N GLU A 83 22.82 -10.16 0.84
CA GLU A 83 21.98 -9.70 1.94
C GLU A 83 21.80 -8.17 1.93
N ASP A 84 20.69 -7.72 1.34
CA ASP A 84 20.09 -6.42 1.62
C ASP A 84 18.66 -6.61 2.13
N TRP A 85 18.49 -7.54 3.06
CA TRP A 85 17.21 -7.95 3.67
C TRP A 85 16.33 -6.80 4.16
N TYR A 86 16.92 -5.63 4.43
CA TYR A 86 16.22 -4.44 4.91
C TYR A 86 16.26 -3.25 3.93
N GLY A 87 16.75 -3.43 2.71
CA GLY A 87 16.86 -2.37 1.69
C GLY A 87 17.85 -1.25 2.07
N TYR A 88 18.88 -1.56 2.84
CA TYR A 88 19.98 -0.70 3.27
C TYR A 88 20.76 -0.12 2.08
N LYS A 89 21.13 -0.93 1.07
CA LYS A 89 21.82 -0.46 -0.14
C LYS A 89 20.90 0.43 -1.00
N LEU A 90 19.60 0.11 -1.07
CA LEU A 90 18.58 0.96 -1.72
C LEU A 90 18.39 2.30 -1.00
N ARG A 91 18.46 2.31 0.33
CA ARG A 91 18.36 3.53 1.15
C ARG A 91 19.59 4.42 0.98
N GLU A 92 20.80 3.87 1.00
CA GLU A 92 22.03 4.64 0.76
C GLU A 92 22.08 5.25 -0.64
N LYS A 93 21.66 4.52 -1.68
CA LYS A 93 21.63 5.01 -3.06
C LYS A 93 20.68 6.21 -3.23
N ASN A 94 19.54 6.20 -2.54
CA ASN A 94 18.55 7.29 -2.59
C ASN A 94 18.87 8.46 -1.64
N ILE A 95 19.53 8.21 -0.50
CA ILE A 95 19.96 9.28 0.43
C ILE A 95 21.15 10.07 -0.14
N LYS A 96 22.01 9.43 -0.95
CA LYS A 96 23.11 10.13 -1.66
C LYS A 96 22.65 11.25 -2.62
N LEU A 97 21.34 11.36 -2.93
CA LEU A 97 20.79 12.47 -3.71
C LEU A 97 20.33 13.68 -2.88
N LYS A 98 20.35 13.62 -1.55
CA LYS A 98 20.11 14.79 -0.70
C LYS A 98 20.94 14.73 0.59
N THR A 99 22.26 14.82 0.45
CA THR A 99 23.14 15.08 1.58
C THR A 99 23.59 16.55 1.63
N TRP A 100 22.93 17.30 2.52
CA TRP A 100 23.51 18.25 3.49
C TRP A 100 24.29 19.49 3.00
N LYS A 101 23.65 20.43 2.30
CA LYS A 101 24.13 21.83 2.28
C LYS A 101 23.11 22.92 2.65
N ASN A 102 21.81 22.65 2.73
CA ASN A 102 20.80 23.73 2.85
C ASN A 102 19.81 23.58 4.03
N LEU A 103 20.17 22.94 5.14
CA LEU A 103 19.24 22.77 6.28
C LEU A 103 19.79 23.23 7.64
N LEU A 104 20.75 24.16 7.67
CA LEU A 104 20.98 24.99 8.84
C LEU A 104 20.90 26.45 8.40
N PRO A 105 19.99 27.27 8.97
CA PRO A 105 20.07 28.71 8.78
C PRO A 105 21.35 29.20 9.47
N GLY A 106 22.14 29.99 8.75
CA GLY A 106 23.22 30.78 9.33
C GLY A 106 22.70 31.94 10.17
#